data_AF-A0A432G3J4-F1
#
_entry.id   AF-A0A432G3J4-F1
#
_cell.length_a   1.000
_cell.length_b   1.000
_cell.length_c   1.000
_cell.angle_alpha   90.00
_cell.angle_beta   90.00
_cell.angle_gamma   90.00
#
_symmetry.space_group_name_H-M   'P 1'
#
loop_
_entity.id
_entity.type
_entity.pdbx_description
1 polymer ?
#
loop_
_entity_poly.entity_id
_entity_poly.type
_entity_poly.pdbx_seq_one_letter_code
_entity_poly.pdbx_strand_id
1 'polypeptide(L)'
;DKPPVLTPKKQEEEKMPAPQQEYSAGIVFVIDASLSMDEYISRTREAVMKIYDQLGDRGQLGKVSFGLVAYRDNTGAVPGLDYVARTYVSLEEGQNPGVFLQKVESLKAAQVSSKDFREDAYAGLREAIENMDWGEHEARYVVLITDAGAREGDDPLSSTHLSTDSVRQLALDNGVAIFVLHLLTPSEMADHEAAAAQYRRLSDFPGIGSLYYGVPTGDLKEFGLVVDSLSQQITDQVAQGADTQETPAQTATGEPAEAPQPQVPGQLAELQGKVAKLGYALRMQYLQRREGKVPRVFNAWMVDRDLRDPRRRTVDVRVLLTRDQLSDLQGILKQVLERAEEGLLSPQNFLDELKSLAATVSRNPEALGTTTATTAGEGSSLADMGLIGDYIEGLPYRGEVMELSLEDWQNWPARRQIEFLRGLEEKITYYQALHDNTDLWISLDGGPVDGDSVFPLALDMLP
;
A
#
# COMPACT_ATOMS: atom_id res chain seq x y z
N ASP A 1 -69.01 12.53 28.12
CA ASP A 1 -67.70 11.88 28.34
C ASP A 1 -67.63 10.47 27.80
N LYS A 2 -66.95 10.33 26.66
CA LYS A 2 -66.29 9.09 26.24
C LYS A 2 -64.92 9.51 25.68
N PRO A 3 -63.81 9.15 26.32
CA PRO A 3 -62.48 9.53 25.85
C PRO A 3 -62.08 8.71 24.61
N PRO A 4 -61.19 9.23 23.75
CA PRO A 4 -60.71 8.50 22.59
C PRO A 4 -59.74 7.39 22.98
N VAL A 5 -59.76 6.33 22.17
CA VAL A 5 -58.97 5.10 22.29
C VAL A 5 -57.51 5.37 21.95
N LEU A 6 -56.58 4.99 22.84
CA LEU A 6 -55.14 4.96 22.57
C LEU A 6 -54.80 3.64 21.86
N THR A 7 -54.41 3.71 20.59
CA THR A 7 -53.68 2.62 19.91
C THR A 7 -52.21 2.61 20.37
N PRO A 8 -51.64 1.44 20.71
CA PRO A 8 -50.23 1.36 21.12
C PRO A 8 -49.31 1.61 19.92
N LYS A 9 -48.36 2.54 20.08
CA LYS A 9 -47.25 2.75 19.13
C LYS A 9 -46.42 1.45 19.07
N LYS A 10 -46.24 0.95 17.86
CA LYS A 10 -45.30 -0.12 17.51
C LYS A 10 -43.89 0.37 17.91
N GLN A 11 -43.23 -0.29 18.84
CA GLN A 11 -41.80 -0.10 19.06
C GLN A 11 -41.10 -0.60 17.79
N GLU A 12 -40.51 0.32 17.03
CA GLU A 12 -39.46 -0.02 16.09
C GLU A 12 -38.29 -0.54 16.92
N GLU A 13 -37.96 -1.82 16.74
CA GLU A 13 -36.67 -2.36 17.18
C GLU A 13 -35.59 -1.54 16.48
N GLU A 14 -34.92 -0.67 17.23
CA GLU A 14 -33.63 -0.12 16.83
C GLU A 14 -32.72 -1.31 16.51
N LYS A 15 -32.50 -1.56 15.22
CA LYS A 15 -31.40 -2.40 14.76
C LYS A 15 -30.13 -1.79 15.35
N MET A 16 -29.59 -2.45 16.37
CA MET A 16 -28.26 -2.16 16.87
C MET A 16 -27.29 -2.16 15.67
N PRO A 17 -26.39 -1.17 15.55
CA PRO A 17 -25.39 -1.18 14.49
C PRO A 17 -24.61 -2.50 14.59
N ALA A 18 -24.35 -3.13 13.44
CA ALA A 18 -23.48 -4.30 13.37
C ALA A 18 -22.15 -3.98 14.07
N PRO A 19 -21.56 -4.91 14.83
CA PRO A 19 -20.28 -4.67 15.49
C PRO A 19 -19.27 -4.18 14.45
N GLN A 20 -18.57 -3.09 14.78
CA GLN A 20 -17.48 -2.57 13.95
C GLN A 20 -16.49 -3.71 13.72
N GLN A 21 -16.30 -4.09 12.46
CA GLN A 21 -15.40 -5.16 12.07
C GLN A 21 -13.96 -4.72 12.38
N GLU A 22 -13.41 -5.23 13.48
CA GLU A 22 -12.06 -4.89 13.95
C GLU A 22 -11.00 -5.52 13.03
N TYR A 23 -9.86 -4.82 12.89
CA TYR A 23 -8.71 -5.34 12.16
C TYR A 23 -8.22 -6.65 12.79
N SER A 24 -8.21 -7.72 12.00
CA SER A 24 -7.84 -9.08 12.44
C SER A 24 -6.85 -9.73 11.48
N ALA A 25 -6.12 -10.72 11.98
CA ALA A 25 -5.15 -11.47 11.19
C ALA A 25 -5.33 -12.98 11.27
N GLY A 26 -5.09 -13.65 10.15
CA GLY A 26 -4.91 -15.08 10.08
C GLY A 26 -3.43 -15.41 9.88
N ILE A 27 -2.90 -16.33 10.68
CA ILE A 27 -1.54 -16.86 10.53
C ILE A 27 -1.64 -18.36 10.34
N VAL A 28 -1.27 -18.86 9.15
CA VAL A 28 -1.25 -20.29 8.84
C VAL A 28 0.18 -20.79 8.81
N PHE A 29 0.50 -21.71 9.70
CA PHE A 29 1.78 -22.43 9.64
C PHE A 29 1.67 -23.57 8.63
N VAL A 30 2.58 -23.58 7.65
CA VAL A 30 2.71 -24.64 6.66
C VAL A 30 3.99 -25.38 6.96
N ILE A 31 3.88 -26.56 7.55
CA ILE A 31 5.03 -27.27 8.13
C ILE A 31 5.35 -28.53 7.32
N ASP A 32 6.61 -28.66 6.94
CA ASP A 32 7.17 -29.90 6.44
C ASP A 32 7.08 -30.98 7.54
N ALA A 33 6.41 -32.09 7.22
CA ALA A 33 6.23 -33.23 8.11
C ALA A 33 6.97 -34.48 7.60
N SER A 34 8.08 -34.29 6.89
CA SER A 34 9.04 -35.33 6.54
C SER A 34 9.77 -35.89 7.77
N LEU A 35 10.59 -36.92 7.57
CA LEU A 35 11.22 -37.71 8.64
C LEU A 35 12.12 -36.87 9.58
N SER A 36 12.76 -35.82 9.09
CA SER A 36 13.69 -34.96 9.86
C SER A 36 12.99 -33.91 10.73
N MET A 37 11.66 -33.75 10.61
CA MET A 37 11.00 -32.53 11.07
C MET A 37 10.37 -32.58 12.47
N ASP A 38 10.43 -33.71 13.19
CA ASP A 38 9.66 -33.91 14.44
C ASP A 38 9.99 -32.90 15.55
N GLU A 39 11.27 -32.54 15.69
CA GLU A 39 11.72 -31.56 16.68
C GLU A 39 11.24 -30.13 16.35
N TYR A 40 11.22 -29.76 15.06
CA TYR A 40 10.74 -28.46 14.61
C TYR A 40 9.21 -28.34 14.68
N ILE A 41 8.48 -29.42 14.38
CA ILE A 41 7.03 -29.51 14.62
C ILE A 41 6.75 -29.23 16.10
N SER A 42 7.49 -29.88 17.00
CA SER A 42 7.32 -29.71 18.44
C SER A 42 7.64 -28.28 18.88
N ARG A 43 8.75 -27.69 18.40
CA ARG A 43 9.12 -26.30 18.72
C ARG A 43 8.13 -25.27 18.17
N THR A 44 7.52 -25.54 17.02
CA THR A 44 6.48 -24.67 16.44
C THR A 44 5.23 -24.65 17.32
N ARG A 45 4.80 -25.82 17.84
CA ARG A 45 3.69 -25.89 18.81
C ARG A 45 3.98 -25.04 20.04
N GLU A 46 5.18 -25.17 20.61
CA GLU A 46 5.58 -24.40 21.77
C GLU A 46 5.55 -22.89 21.49
N ALA A 47 6.02 -22.46 20.32
CA ALA A 47 5.98 -21.06 19.92
C ALA A 47 4.54 -20.53 19.86
N VAL A 48 3.65 -21.26 19.17
CA VAL A 48 2.21 -20.91 19.08
C VAL A 48 1.57 -20.79 20.47
N MET A 49 1.86 -21.71 21.38
CA MET A 49 1.34 -21.64 22.75
C MET A 49 1.83 -20.39 23.50
N LYS A 50 3.10 -20.00 23.37
CA LYS A 50 3.60 -18.76 23.96
C LYS A 50 2.89 -17.52 23.41
N ILE A 51 2.52 -17.53 22.13
CA ILE A 51 1.83 -16.40 21.50
C ILE A 51 0.40 -16.32 22.03
N TYR A 52 -0.29 -17.45 22.19
CA TYR A 52 -1.60 -17.48 22.85
C TYR A 52 -1.54 -16.93 24.27
N ASP A 53 -0.53 -17.29 25.06
CA ASP A 53 -0.35 -16.76 26.41
C ASP A 53 -0.20 -15.22 26.38
N GLN A 54 0.64 -14.70 25.48
CA GLN A 54 0.84 -13.25 25.32
C GLN A 54 -0.43 -12.51 24.85
N LEU A 55 -1.18 -13.09 23.91
CA LEU A 55 -2.47 -12.56 23.45
C LEU A 55 -3.50 -12.55 24.58
N GLY A 56 -3.53 -13.62 25.38
CA GLY A 56 -4.36 -13.76 26.57
C GLY A 56 -4.07 -12.68 27.60
N ASP A 57 -2.80 -12.49 27.96
CA ASP A 57 -2.34 -11.49 28.93
C ASP A 57 -2.72 -10.05 28.54
N ARG A 58 -2.88 -9.79 27.24
CA ARG A 58 -3.23 -8.47 26.69
C ARG A 58 -4.72 -8.30 26.37
N GLY A 59 -5.54 -9.31 26.60
CA GLY A 59 -6.97 -9.28 26.24
C GLY A 59 -7.22 -9.20 24.74
N GLN A 60 -6.31 -9.73 23.92
CA GLN A 60 -6.33 -9.68 22.45
C GLN A 60 -6.69 -11.03 21.81
N LEU A 61 -7.15 -12.00 22.61
CA LEU A 61 -7.67 -13.27 22.10
C LEU A 61 -8.81 -13.01 21.11
N GLY A 62 -8.76 -13.69 19.97
CA GLY A 62 -9.72 -13.54 18.87
C GLY A 62 -9.36 -12.49 17.83
N LYS A 63 -8.33 -11.65 18.05
CA LYS A 63 -7.82 -10.73 17.00
C LYS A 63 -6.87 -11.42 16.01
N VAL A 64 -6.29 -12.53 16.44
CA VAL A 64 -5.39 -13.37 15.65
C VAL A 64 -5.90 -14.81 15.70
N SER A 65 -6.01 -15.42 14.53
CA SER A 65 -6.41 -16.82 14.35
C SER A 65 -5.25 -17.63 13.80
N PHE A 66 -5.04 -18.85 14.30
CA PHE A 66 -3.91 -19.70 13.90
C PHE A 66 -4.35 -20.94 13.12
N GLY A 67 -3.93 -21.06 11.87
CA GLY A 67 -4.12 -22.26 11.07
C GLY A 67 -2.86 -23.13 11.07
N LEU A 68 -3.03 -24.41 10.76
CA LEU A 68 -1.94 -25.35 10.58
C LEU A 68 -2.22 -26.30 9.44
N VAL A 69 -1.32 -26.29 8.45
CA VAL A 69 -1.23 -27.25 7.36
C VAL A 69 0.09 -27.98 7.49
N ALA A 70 0.07 -29.29 7.33
CA ALA A 70 1.29 -30.07 7.18
C ALA A 70 1.36 -30.65 5.77
N TYR A 71 2.56 -30.81 5.24
CA TYR A 71 2.79 -31.45 3.97
C TYR A 71 3.98 -32.41 4.05
N ARG A 72 4.05 -33.30 3.07
CA ARG A 72 5.12 -34.28 2.84
C ARG A 72 5.36 -34.33 1.33
N ASP A 73 5.82 -35.47 0.83
CA ASP A 73 6.02 -35.70 -0.58
C ASP A 73 4.95 -36.60 -1.25
N ASN A 74 5.16 -36.86 -2.53
CA ASN A 74 4.38 -37.70 -3.42
C ASN A 74 4.13 -39.11 -2.87
N THR A 75 2.88 -39.38 -2.45
CA THR A 75 2.44 -40.69 -1.95
C THR A 75 2.34 -41.75 -3.05
N GLY A 76 2.27 -41.36 -4.32
CA GLY A 76 2.33 -42.29 -5.46
C GLY A 76 3.70 -42.93 -5.61
N ALA A 77 4.77 -42.15 -5.38
CA ALA A 77 6.15 -42.63 -5.39
C ALA A 77 6.53 -43.35 -4.09
N VAL A 78 6.07 -42.86 -2.93
CA VAL A 78 6.30 -43.48 -1.62
C VAL A 78 4.97 -43.58 -0.84
N PRO A 79 4.22 -44.70 -0.98
CA PRO A 79 2.93 -44.87 -0.32
C PRO A 79 2.95 -44.79 1.21
N GLY A 80 4.11 -45.01 1.85
CA GLY A 80 4.28 -44.89 3.30
C GLY A 80 4.20 -43.46 3.84
N LEU A 81 4.13 -42.43 2.99
CA LEU A 81 4.02 -41.03 3.38
C LEU A 81 2.61 -40.61 3.82
N ASP A 82 1.58 -41.46 3.66
CA ASP A 82 0.17 -41.24 4.07
C ASP A 82 -0.56 -40.10 3.30
N TYR A 83 -0.03 -38.89 3.27
CA TYR A 83 -0.65 -37.72 2.61
C TYR A 83 0.41 -36.82 1.98
N VAL A 84 -0.01 -36.01 0.99
CA VAL A 84 0.84 -34.96 0.39
C VAL A 84 0.68 -33.64 1.15
N ALA A 85 -0.55 -33.16 1.33
CA ALA A 85 -0.87 -32.00 2.15
C ALA A 85 -2.14 -32.26 2.96
N ARG A 86 -2.23 -31.71 4.18
CA ARG A 86 -3.37 -31.90 5.09
C ARG A 86 -3.50 -30.70 6.02
N THR A 87 -4.71 -30.13 6.08
CA THR A 87 -5.08 -29.16 7.12
C THR A 87 -5.34 -29.89 8.44
N TYR A 88 -4.58 -29.53 9.48
CA TYR A 88 -4.70 -30.07 10.85
C TYR A 88 -5.53 -29.16 11.76
N VAL A 89 -5.40 -27.84 11.58
CA VAL A 89 -6.14 -26.83 12.32
C VAL A 89 -6.61 -25.76 11.34
N SER A 90 -7.92 -25.52 11.29
CA SER A 90 -8.49 -24.39 10.55
C SER A 90 -8.33 -23.07 11.33
N LEU A 91 -8.44 -21.93 10.65
CA LEU A 91 -8.38 -20.62 11.31
C LEU A 91 -9.52 -20.43 12.33
N GLU A 92 -10.71 -20.98 12.09
CA GLU A 92 -11.81 -20.98 13.07
C GLU A 92 -11.45 -21.76 14.34
N GLU A 93 -10.96 -22.99 14.19
CA GLU A 93 -10.55 -23.83 15.31
C GLU A 93 -9.39 -23.22 16.10
N GLY A 94 -8.46 -22.58 15.40
CA GLY A 94 -7.31 -21.91 16.00
C GLY A 94 -7.57 -20.51 16.54
N GLN A 95 -8.82 -20.12 16.75
CA GLN A 95 -9.14 -19.02 17.66
C GLN A 95 -9.05 -19.47 19.13
N ASN A 96 -9.16 -20.78 19.38
CA ASN A 96 -9.14 -21.35 20.72
C ASN A 96 -7.82 -22.10 20.99
N PRO A 97 -7.00 -21.66 21.97
CA PRO A 97 -5.74 -22.32 22.29
C PRO A 97 -5.87 -23.80 22.63
N GLY A 98 -6.94 -24.19 23.35
CA GLY A 98 -7.19 -25.57 23.74
C GLY A 98 -7.55 -26.48 22.56
N VAL A 99 -8.37 -25.98 21.63
CA VAL A 99 -8.71 -26.71 20.40
C VAL A 99 -7.49 -26.85 19.51
N PHE A 100 -6.73 -25.77 19.33
CA PHE A 100 -5.48 -25.79 18.58
C PHE A 100 -4.52 -26.86 19.12
N LEU A 101 -4.29 -26.87 20.44
CA LEU A 101 -3.39 -27.82 21.09
C LEU A 101 -3.87 -29.27 20.89
N GLN A 102 -5.15 -29.54 21.10
CA GLN A 102 -5.72 -30.87 20.93
C GLN A 102 -5.56 -31.39 19.49
N LYS A 103 -5.79 -30.54 18.49
CA LYS A 103 -5.69 -30.91 17.08
C LYS A 103 -4.25 -31.14 16.65
N VAL A 104 -3.34 -30.27 17.09
CA VAL A 104 -1.95 -30.32 16.68
C VAL A 104 -1.19 -31.50 17.30
N GLU A 105 -1.63 -32.06 18.43
CA GLU A 105 -1.03 -33.27 19.03
C GLU A 105 -0.95 -34.46 18.06
N SER A 106 -1.91 -34.55 17.13
CA SER A 106 -1.97 -35.62 16.13
C SER A 106 -0.94 -35.49 14.99
N LEU A 107 -0.33 -34.32 14.82
CA LEU A 107 0.70 -34.10 13.81
C LEU A 107 2.00 -34.82 14.21
N LYS A 108 2.60 -35.58 13.31
CA LYS A 108 3.89 -36.26 13.53
C LYS A 108 4.68 -36.27 12.24
N ALA A 109 6.01 -36.25 12.36
CA ALA A 109 6.89 -36.53 11.24
C ALA A 109 6.56 -37.88 10.58
N ALA A 110 6.82 -37.98 9.29
CA ALA A 110 6.73 -39.23 8.54
C ALA A 110 7.63 -40.30 9.18
N GLN A 111 7.22 -41.57 9.08
CA GLN A 111 8.03 -42.69 9.58
C GLN A 111 8.94 -43.29 8.50
N VAL A 112 8.84 -42.79 7.27
CA VAL A 112 9.62 -43.20 6.11
C VAL A 112 10.19 -41.95 5.43
N SER A 113 11.30 -42.13 4.73
CA SER A 113 11.91 -41.06 3.93
C SER A 113 11.17 -40.94 2.59
N SER A 114 11.09 -39.71 2.08
CA SER A 114 10.66 -39.40 0.72
C SER A 114 11.63 -39.95 -0.33
N LYS A 115 11.31 -39.81 -1.61
CA LYS A 115 12.12 -40.41 -2.69
C LYS A 115 13.49 -39.73 -2.82
N ASP A 116 13.53 -38.42 -2.66
CA ASP A 116 14.73 -37.60 -2.62
C ASP A 116 14.56 -36.51 -1.56
N PHE A 117 15.56 -35.62 -1.40
CA PHE A 117 15.54 -34.57 -0.37
C PHE A 117 14.63 -33.37 -0.71
N ARG A 118 13.98 -33.36 -1.88
CA ARG A 118 12.99 -32.32 -2.23
C ARG A 118 11.61 -32.79 -1.83
N GLU A 119 10.80 -31.87 -1.33
CA GLU A 119 9.48 -32.15 -0.76
C GLU A 119 8.42 -31.32 -1.49
N ASP A 120 7.13 -31.69 -1.37
CA ASP A 120 6.05 -31.02 -2.09
C ASP A 120 5.48 -29.82 -1.31
N ALA A 121 6.36 -28.87 -0.97
CA ALA A 121 6.02 -27.65 -0.22
C ALA A 121 4.90 -26.83 -0.89
N TYR A 122 4.85 -26.85 -2.22
CA TYR A 122 3.84 -26.12 -2.98
C TYR A 122 2.45 -26.73 -2.81
N ALA A 123 2.33 -28.04 -2.56
CA ALA A 123 1.05 -28.64 -2.18
C ALA A 123 0.57 -28.12 -0.82
N GLY A 124 1.48 -28.00 0.16
CA GLY A 124 1.18 -27.42 1.47
C GLY A 124 0.76 -25.95 1.38
N LEU A 125 1.47 -25.15 0.58
CA LEU A 125 1.12 -23.75 0.36
C LEU A 125 -0.22 -23.59 -0.38
N ARG A 126 -0.46 -24.39 -1.42
CA ARG A 126 -1.73 -24.35 -2.15
C ARG A 126 -2.90 -24.72 -1.25
N GLU A 127 -2.74 -25.75 -0.41
CA GLU A 127 -3.74 -26.12 0.61
C GLU A 127 -4.03 -24.95 1.56
N ALA A 128 -2.99 -24.25 2.05
CA ALA A 128 -3.16 -23.09 2.90
C ALA A 128 -3.77 -21.87 2.19
N ILE A 129 -3.50 -21.66 0.90
CA ILE A 129 -3.98 -20.48 0.17
C ILE A 129 -5.41 -20.70 -0.35
N GLU A 130 -5.69 -21.86 -0.95
CA GLU A 130 -6.96 -22.12 -1.65
C GLU A 130 -8.03 -22.77 -0.76
N ASN A 131 -7.62 -23.67 0.13
CA ASN A 131 -8.57 -24.52 0.87
C ASN A 131 -8.78 -24.11 2.33
N MET A 132 -7.88 -23.28 2.88
CA MET A 132 -8.10 -22.66 4.19
C MET A 132 -9.19 -21.58 4.09
N ASP A 133 -10.16 -21.63 5.00
CA ASP A 133 -11.12 -20.54 5.12
C ASP A 133 -10.46 -19.35 5.85
N TRP A 134 -9.98 -18.39 5.07
CA TRP A 134 -9.41 -17.14 5.56
C TRP A 134 -10.47 -16.18 6.11
N GLY A 135 -11.77 -16.45 5.90
CA GLY A 135 -12.86 -15.58 6.30
C GLY A 135 -12.60 -14.10 5.99
N GLU A 136 -12.93 -13.26 6.96
CA GLU A 136 -12.76 -11.81 6.89
C GLU A 136 -11.44 -11.32 7.50
N HIS A 137 -10.42 -12.17 7.62
CA HIS A 137 -9.11 -11.74 8.12
C HIS A 137 -8.45 -10.81 7.09
N GLU A 138 -8.10 -9.62 7.57
CA GLU A 138 -7.59 -8.53 6.73
C GLU A 138 -6.09 -8.65 6.47
N ALA A 139 -5.36 -9.19 7.44
CA ALA A 139 -3.97 -9.54 7.29
C ALA A 139 -3.82 -11.07 7.23
N ARG A 140 -3.28 -11.56 6.11
CA ARG A 140 -3.17 -13.00 5.84
C ARG A 140 -1.70 -13.38 5.69
N TYR A 141 -1.23 -14.23 6.60
CA TYR A 141 0.15 -14.64 6.67
C TYR A 141 0.27 -16.16 6.58
N VAL A 142 1.16 -16.63 5.72
CA VAL A 142 1.59 -18.02 5.70
C VAL A 142 3.04 -18.09 6.16
N VAL A 143 3.34 -18.99 7.09
CA VAL A 143 4.71 -19.25 7.56
C VAL A 143 5.09 -20.66 7.14
N LEU A 144 5.86 -20.78 6.05
CA LEU A 144 6.43 -22.03 5.57
C LEU A 144 7.65 -22.41 6.42
N ILE A 145 7.69 -23.64 6.92
CA ILE A 145 8.82 -24.19 7.69
C ILE A 145 9.27 -25.48 7.01
N THR A 146 10.53 -25.56 6.59
CA THR A 146 11.07 -26.71 5.85
C THR A 146 12.59 -26.74 5.89
N ASP A 147 13.18 -27.94 5.84
CA ASP A 147 14.61 -28.16 5.66
C ASP A 147 14.99 -28.58 4.23
N ALA A 148 14.00 -28.68 3.35
CA ALA A 148 14.11 -29.19 1.99
C ALA A 148 13.79 -28.12 0.93
N GLY A 149 14.26 -28.33 -0.30
CA GLY A 149 13.81 -27.55 -1.47
C GLY A 149 12.44 -28.02 -1.96
N ALA A 150 11.69 -27.13 -2.61
CA ALA A 150 10.36 -27.45 -3.12
C ALA A 150 10.41 -28.07 -4.52
N ARG A 151 9.44 -28.94 -4.83
CA ARG A 151 9.26 -29.49 -6.18
C ARG A 151 8.65 -28.47 -7.15
N GLU A 152 9.43 -28.07 -8.15
CA GLU A 152 8.98 -27.21 -9.26
C GLU A 152 7.96 -27.91 -10.17
N GLY A 153 7.27 -27.12 -11.00
CA GLY A 153 6.14 -27.59 -11.78
C GLY A 153 6.46 -28.64 -12.86
N ASP A 154 7.70 -28.68 -13.33
CA ASP A 154 8.22 -29.66 -14.29
C ASP A 154 8.72 -30.96 -13.62
N ASP A 155 8.79 -30.99 -12.28
CA ASP A 155 9.13 -32.21 -11.56
C ASP A 155 7.97 -33.21 -11.62
N PRO A 156 8.18 -34.44 -12.09
CA PRO A 156 7.12 -35.45 -12.21
C PRO A 156 6.53 -35.88 -10.86
N LEU A 157 7.19 -35.56 -9.75
CA LEU A 157 6.72 -35.85 -8.40
C LEU A 157 5.95 -34.67 -7.79
N SER A 158 5.95 -33.49 -8.41
CA SER A 158 5.12 -32.36 -7.99
C SER A 158 3.65 -32.69 -8.16
N SER A 159 2.86 -32.61 -7.09
CA SER A 159 1.40 -32.80 -7.16
C SER A 159 0.66 -31.56 -7.67
N THR A 160 1.30 -30.39 -7.59
CA THR A 160 0.68 -29.12 -8.01
C THR A 160 0.98 -28.78 -9.47
N HIS A 161 2.14 -29.22 -9.97
CA HIS A 161 2.70 -28.79 -11.26
C HIS A 161 2.85 -27.26 -11.37
N LEU A 162 2.93 -26.55 -10.24
CA LEU A 162 3.13 -25.10 -10.19
C LEU A 162 4.61 -24.77 -10.04
N SER A 163 5.05 -23.70 -10.69
CA SER A 163 6.38 -23.14 -10.46
C SER A 163 6.41 -22.24 -9.22
N THR A 164 7.62 -21.94 -8.72
CA THR A 164 7.81 -20.94 -7.64
C THR A 164 7.00 -19.66 -7.89
N ASP A 165 7.12 -19.10 -9.10
CA ASP A 165 6.52 -17.80 -9.43
C ASP A 165 5.00 -17.90 -9.51
N SER A 166 4.46 -19.03 -9.98
CA SER A 166 3.01 -19.27 -9.98
C SER A 166 2.45 -19.38 -8.57
N VAL A 167 3.14 -20.05 -7.64
CA VAL A 167 2.71 -20.12 -6.24
C VAL A 167 2.81 -18.75 -5.55
N ARG A 168 3.86 -17.97 -5.82
CA ARG A 168 3.95 -16.57 -5.35
C ARG A 168 2.77 -15.76 -5.87
N GLN A 169 2.50 -15.81 -7.17
CA GLN A 169 1.40 -15.04 -7.77
C GLN A 169 0.06 -15.45 -7.17
N LEU A 170 -0.18 -16.75 -7.01
CA LEU A 170 -1.39 -17.27 -6.35
C LEU A 170 -1.57 -16.71 -4.94
N ALA A 171 -0.48 -16.63 -4.15
CA ALA A 171 -0.52 -16.03 -2.82
C ALA A 171 -0.86 -14.53 -2.87
N LEU A 172 -0.21 -13.78 -3.76
CA LEU A 172 -0.44 -12.34 -3.94
C LEU A 172 -1.89 -12.05 -4.37
N ASP A 173 -2.43 -12.82 -5.32
CA ASP A 173 -3.81 -12.69 -5.80
C ASP A 173 -4.83 -12.95 -4.69
N ASN A 174 -4.48 -13.78 -3.69
CA ASN A 174 -5.28 -14.05 -2.50
C ASN A 174 -4.97 -13.13 -1.31
N GLY A 175 -4.07 -12.14 -1.49
CA GLY A 175 -3.67 -11.21 -0.44
C GLY A 175 -2.86 -11.85 0.69
N VAL A 176 -2.18 -12.97 0.42
CA VAL A 176 -1.41 -13.75 1.40
C VAL A 176 0.08 -13.43 1.27
N ALA A 177 0.71 -13.04 2.37
CA ALA A 177 2.16 -12.90 2.46
C ALA A 177 2.81 -14.20 2.93
N ILE A 178 3.79 -14.72 2.18
CA ILE A 178 4.52 -15.94 2.51
C ILE A 178 5.85 -15.60 3.18
N PHE A 179 6.00 -16.03 4.42
CA PHE A 179 7.28 -16.13 5.12
C PHE A 179 7.85 -17.52 4.90
N VAL A 180 9.17 -17.61 4.69
CA VAL A 180 9.85 -18.91 4.62
C VAL A 180 10.93 -18.99 5.68
N LEU A 181 10.80 -19.95 6.58
CA LEU A 181 11.80 -20.38 7.54
C LEU A 181 12.46 -21.65 7.01
N HIS A 182 13.56 -21.46 6.31
CA HIS A 182 14.33 -22.51 5.67
C HIS A 182 15.42 -23.01 6.62
N LEU A 183 15.30 -24.24 7.08
CA LEU A 183 16.19 -24.88 8.03
C LEU A 183 17.41 -25.43 7.28
N LEU A 184 18.59 -24.84 7.49
CA LEU A 184 19.81 -25.24 6.79
C LEU A 184 20.43 -26.48 7.46
N THR A 185 19.66 -27.56 7.56
CA THR A 185 20.06 -28.79 8.27
C THR A 185 21.26 -29.46 7.60
N PRO A 186 22.20 -30.04 8.37
CA PRO A 186 23.30 -30.78 7.79
C PRO A 186 22.81 -32.07 7.11
N SER A 187 22.85 -32.10 5.78
CA SER A 187 22.50 -33.28 4.97
C SER A 187 23.36 -33.31 3.71
N GLU A 188 23.93 -34.47 3.38
CA GLU A 188 24.75 -34.65 2.17
C GLU A 188 23.93 -34.53 0.87
N MET A 189 22.61 -34.68 0.96
CA MET A 189 21.69 -34.58 -0.19
C MET A 189 21.06 -33.18 -0.32
N ALA A 190 21.33 -32.26 0.61
CA ALA A 190 20.73 -30.93 0.60
C ALA A 190 21.43 -29.99 -0.38
N ASP A 191 20.65 -29.40 -1.27
CA ASP A 191 21.05 -28.24 -2.07
C ASP A 191 20.42 -26.96 -1.49
N HIS A 192 21.01 -26.51 -0.39
CA HIS A 192 20.54 -25.33 0.35
C HIS A 192 20.64 -24.04 -0.48
N GLU A 193 21.57 -23.97 -1.43
CA GLU A 193 21.72 -22.79 -2.28
C GLU A 193 20.56 -22.68 -3.27
N ALA A 194 20.25 -23.78 -3.97
CA ALA A 194 19.12 -23.84 -4.89
C ALA A 194 17.79 -23.60 -4.16
N ALA A 195 17.58 -24.26 -3.02
CA ALA A 195 16.39 -24.08 -2.19
C ALA A 195 16.27 -22.64 -1.66
N ALA A 196 17.36 -22.02 -1.21
CA ALA A 196 17.33 -20.63 -0.78
C ALA A 196 17.02 -19.65 -1.92
N ALA A 197 17.55 -19.88 -3.13
CA ALA A 197 17.21 -19.08 -4.30
C ALA A 197 15.71 -19.19 -4.66
N GLN A 198 15.17 -20.41 -4.58
CA GLN A 198 13.76 -20.71 -4.78
C GLN A 198 12.89 -19.98 -3.75
N TYR A 199 13.19 -20.12 -2.46
CA TYR A 199 12.38 -19.54 -1.39
C TYR A 199 12.50 -18.02 -1.26
N ARG A 200 13.61 -17.42 -1.68
CA ARG A 200 13.68 -15.95 -1.81
C ARG A 200 12.73 -15.43 -2.87
N ARG A 201 12.64 -16.12 -4.02
CA ARG A 201 11.67 -15.77 -5.06
C ARG A 201 10.24 -16.03 -4.60
N LEU A 202 9.97 -17.13 -3.90
CA LEU A 202 8.64 -17.46 -3.38
C LEU A 202 8.10 -16.40 -2.41
N SER A 203 8.97 -15.94 -1.51
CA SER A 203 8.64 -15.01 -0.41
C SER A 203 8.81 -13.53 -0.77
N ASP A 204 9.08 -13.21 -2.05
CA ASP A 204 9.21 -11.82 -2.48
C ASP A 204 7.85 -11.13 -2.48
N PHE A 205 7.74 -10.04 -1.72
CA PHE A 205 6.51 -9.25 -1.65
C PHE A 205 6.73 -7.87 -2.29
N PRO A 206 5.84 -7.41 -3.21
CA PRO A 206 6.02 -6.14 -3.91
C PRO A 206 6.28 -4.95 -2.99
N GLY A 207 7.36 -4.21 -3.24
CA GLY A 207 7.74 -3.02 -2.44
C GLY A 207 8.38 -3.31 -1.08
N ILE A 208 8.42 -4.58 -0.64
CA ILE A 208 9.00 -5.02 0.63
C ILE A 208 10.25 -5.88 0.41
N GLY A 209 10.20 -6.76 -0.60
CA GLY A 209 11.22 -7.74 -0.93
C GLY A 209 11.01 -9.09 -0.22
N SER A 210 11.97 -10.01 -0.39
CA SER A 210 11.93 -11.36 0.18
C SER A 210 11.81 -11.41 1.72
N LEU A 211 10.82 -12.18 2.17
CA LEU A 211 10.53 -12.57 3.56
C LEU A 211 11.13 -13.95 3.92
N TYR A 212 12.35 -14.19 3.46
CA TYR A 212 13.10 -15.44 3.66
C TYR A 212 14.04 -15.34 4.86
N TYR A 213 14.02 -16.38 5.70
CA TYR A 213 15.02 -16.61 6.74
C TYR A 213 15.65 -17.99 6.58
N GLY A 214 16.97 -18.03 6.52
CA GLY A 214 17.73 -19.27 6.55
C GLY A 214 18.21 -19.50 7.98
N VAL A 215 17.69 -20.52 8.66
CA VAL A 215 18.12 -20.88 10.01
C VAL A 215 19.45 -21.63 9.91
N PRO A 216 20.58 -21.04 10.34
CA PRO A 216 21.88 -21.67 10.21
C PRO A 216 21.89 -23.03 10.92
N THR A 217 22.40 -24.05 10.24
CA THR A 217 22.51 -25.43 10.76
C THR A 217 21.20 -26.09 11.19
N GLY A 218 20.05 -25.46 10.92
CA GLY A 218 18.77 -25.90 11.50
C GLY A 218 18.75 -25.78 13.03
N ASP A 219 19.51 -24.86 13.64
CA ASP A 219 19.56 -24.78 15.10
C ASP A 219 18.15 -24.51 15.70
N LEU A 220 17.69 -25.42 16.57
CA LEU A 220 16.34 -25.35 17.16
C LEU A 220 16.12 -24.12 18.04
N LYS A 221 17.18 -23.60 18.68
CA LYS A 221 17.07 -22.41 19.52
C LYS A 221 16.91 -21.17 18.64
N GLU A 222 17.73 -21.05 17.60
CA GLU A 222 17.65 -19.99 16.60
C GLU A 222 16.30 -20.02 15.87
N PHE A 223 15.86 -21.18 15.39
CA PHE A 223 14.53 -21.36 14.82
C PHE A 223 13.45 -20.86 15.77
N GLY A 224 13.53 -21.30 17.03
CA GLY A 224 12.62 -20.88 18.08
C GLY A 224 12.60 -19.36 18.30
N LEU A 225 13.75 -18.70 18.30
CA LEU A 225 13.86 -17.25 18.44
C LEU A 225 13.19 -16.52 17.28
N VAL A 226 13.38 -17.00 16.05
CA VAL A 226 12.82 -16.39 14.83
C VAL A 226 11.30 -16.54 14.80
N VAL A 227 10.76 -17.74 15.08
CA VAL A 227 9.31 -17.97 15.13
C VAL A 227 8.65 -17.14 16.24
N ASP A 228 9.24 -17.15 17.44
CA ASP A 228 8.75 -16.37 18.58
C ASP A 228 8.75 -14.86 18.20
N SER A 229 9.83 -14.35 17.60
CA SER A 229 9.95 -12.95 17.18
C SER A 229 8.97 -12.55 16.08
N LEU A 230 8.82 -13.36 15.03
CA LEU A 230 7.92 -13.05 13.90
C LEU A 230 6.48 -12.97 14.38
N SER A 231 6.08 -13.96 15.16
CA SER A 231 4.70 -14.05 15.61
C SER A 231 4.36 -12.96 16.61
N GLN A 232 5.29 -12.61 17.51
CA GLN A 232 5.13 -11.46 18.39
C GLN A 232 4.97 -10.16 17.60
N GLN A 233 5.82 -9.94 16.59
CA GLN A 233 5.76 -8.71 15.79
C GLN A 233 4.47 -8.60 14.97
N ILE A 234 4.01 -9.69 14.35
CA ILE A 234 2.72 -9.72 13.64
C ILE A 234 1.57 -9.44 14.61
N THR A 235 1.60 -10.06 15.78
CA THR A 235 0.61 -9.84 16.84
C THR A 235 0.58 -8.38 17.30
N ASP A 236 1.76 -7.78 17.55
CA ASP A 236 1.89 -6.38 17.96
C ASP A 236 1.32 -5.43 16.90
N GLN A 237 1.50 -5.73 15.61
CA GLN A 237 0.96 -4.92 14.51
C GLN A 237 -0.57 -5.00 14.43
N VAL A 238 -1.15 -6.17 14.66
CA VAL A 238 -2.59 -6.39 14.65
C VAL A 238 -3.25 -5.69 15.83
N ALA A 239 -2.63 -5.77 17.00
CA ALA A 239 -3.03 -5.02 18.18
C ALA A 239 -3.06 -3.51 17.93
N GLN A 240 -2.00 -2.95 17.35
CA GLN A 240 -1.90 -1.52 17.03
C GLN A 240 -2.85 -1.08 15.91
N GLY A 241 -3.24 -1.99 15.01
CA GLY A 241 -4.19 -1.72 13.93
C GLY A 241 -5.63 -1.51 14.41
N ALA A 242 -6.00 -2.12 15.54
CA ALA A 242 -7.33 -2.01 16.13
C ALA A 242 -7.55 -0.68 16.88
N ASP A 243 -6.50 -0.07 17.43
CA ASP A 243 -6.56 1.29 17.95
C ASP A 243 -6.48 2.29 16.79
N THR A 244 -7.64 2.83 16.40
CA THR A 244 -7.76 3.92 15.41
C THR A 244 -7.21 5.26 15.92
N GLN A 245 -6.72 5.31 17.15
CA GLN A 245 -6.09 6.47 17.74
C GLN A 245 -4.57 6.29 17.79
N GLU A 246 -3.92 7.13 16.99
CA GLU A 246 -2.61 7.73 17.20
C GLU A 246 -1.40 7.23 16.38
N THR A 247 -0.87 8.27 15.74
CA THR A 247 0.52 8.57 15.37
C THR A 247 1.24 7.59 14.43
N PRO A 248 1.73 8.10 13.28
CA PRO A 248 2.75 7.41 12.51
C PRO A 248 3.86 6.99 13.47
N ALA A 249 4.25 5.72 13.42
CA ALA A 249 5.47 5.27 14.05
C ALA A 249 6.55 6.27 13.68
N GLN A 250 7.07 6.99 14.68
CA GLN A 250 8.30 7.75 14.53
C GLN A 250 9.35 6.72 14.14
N THR A 251 9.57 6.54 12.84
CA THR A 251 10.81 5.98 12.34
C THR A 251 11.89 6.96 12.76
N ALA A 252 12.53 6.61 13.88
CA ALA A 252 13.90 6.92 14.21
C ALA A 252 14.62 7.82 13.20
N THR A 253 14.55 9.13 13.41
CA THR A 253 15.62 10.06 13.03
C THR A 253 16.60 10.30 14.19
N GLY A 254 16.57 9.43 15.21
CA GLY A 254 17.68 9.33 16.16
C GLY A 254 18.73 8.39 15.57
N GLU A 255 19.97 8.86 15.47
CA GLU A 255 21.14 7.98 15.40
C GLU A 255 20.94 6.77 16.32
N PRO A 256 21.35 5.56 15.92
CA PRO A 256 21.20 4.38 16.76
C PRO A 256 21.92 4.66 18.09
N ALA A 257 21.12 4.90 19.14
CA ALA A 257 21.62 4.91 20.50
C ALA A 257 22.17 3.52 20.76
N GLU A 258 23.49 3.46 20.85
CA GLU A 258 24.31 2.28 21.10
C GLU A 258 24.06 1.81 22.55
N ALA A 259 22.86 1.28 22.79
CA ALA A 259 22.60 0.42 23.92
C ALA A 259 23.09 -0.98 23.55
N PRO A 260 23.84 -1.69 24.41
CA PRO A 260 24.29 -3.04 24.12
C PRO A 260 23.09 -3.99 24.19
N GLN A 261 22.34 -4.08 23.09
CA GLN A 261 21.42 -5.18 22.86
C GLN A 261 22.25 -6.42 22.49
N PRO A 262 21.89 -7.61 22.99
CA PRO A 262 22.53 -8.85 22.56
C PRO A 262 22.52 -8.92 21.03
N GLN A 263 23.64 -9.35 20.44
CA GLN A 263 23.86 -9.37 18.99
C GLN A 263 22.77 -10.19 18.28
N VAL A 264 21.72 -9.52 17.83
CA VAL A 264 20.74 -10.10 16.93
C VAL A 264 21.43 -10.32 15.58
N PRO A 265 21.40 -11.52 14.99
CA PRO A 265 21.95 -11.74 13.65
C PRO A 265 21.39 -10.71 12.66
N GLY A 266 22.24 -10.14 11.81
CA GLY A 266 21.83 -9.06 10.89
C GLY A 266 20.63 -9.42 9.99
N GLN A 267 20.49 -10.72 9.66
CA GLN A 267 19.36 -11.24 8.90
C GLN A 267 18.03 -11.12 9.64
N LEU A 268 18.00 -11.34 10.96
CA LEU A 268 16.77 -11.28 11.75
C LEU A 268 16.31 -9.83 11.92
N ALA A 269 17.25 -8.90 12.12
CA ALA A 269 16.95 -7.46 12.15
C ALA A 269 16.40 -6.97 10.80
N GLU A 270 16.97 -7.42 9.69
CA GLU A 270 16.46 -7.10 8.34
C GLU A 270 15.04 -7.63 8.14
N LEU A 271 14.80 -8.89 8.52
CA LEU A 271 13.48 -9.51 8.43
C LEU A 271 12.46 -8.77 9.28
N GLN A 272 12.80 -8.41 10.52
CA GLN A 272 11.94 -7.61 11.39
C GLN A 272 11.60 -6.25 10.76
N GLY A 273 12.56 -5.59 10.11
CA GLY A 273 12.32 -4.35 9.37
C GLY A 273 11.33 -4.54 8.21
N LYS A 274 11.41 -5.66 7.49
CA LYS A 274 10.48 -6.01 6.41
C LYS A 274 9.07 -6.33 6.94
N VAL A 275 8.98 -7.10 8.03
CA VAL A 275 7.70 -7.42 8.70
C VAL A 275 7.01 -6.14 9.17
N ALA A 276 7.75 -5.18 9.72
CA ALA A 276 7.23 -3.87 10.12
C ALA A 276 6.59 -3.12 8.95
N LYS A 277 7.28 -3.06 7.81
CA LYS A 277 6.78 -2.40 6.60
C LYS A 277 5.56 -3.11 6.03
N LEU A 278 5.55 -4.45 6.01
CA LEU A 278 4.44 -5.25 5.51
C LEU A 278 3.17 -5.04 6.36
N GLY A 279 3.28 -5.15 7.69
CA GLY A 279 2.14 -4.93 8.59
C GLY A 279 1.55 -3.53 8.46
N TYR A 280 2.43 -2.53 8.32
CA TYR A 280 2.00 -1.16 8.04
C TYR A 280 1.25 -1.05 6.71
N ALA A 281 1.77 -1.64 5.63
CA ALA A 281 1.12 -1.64 4.33
C ALA A 281 -0.28 -2.30 4.36
N LEU A 282 -0.40 -3.47 5.00
CA LEU A 282 -1.68 -4.18 5.14
C LEU A 282 -2.70 -3.36 5.96
N ARG A 283 -2.25 -2.69 7.03
CA ARG A 283 -3.09 -1.75 7.79
C ARG A 283 -3.56 -0.59 6.92
N MET A 284 -2.69 -0.01 6.09
CA MET A 284 -3.06 1.09 5.19
C MET A 284 -4.09 0.63 4.15
N GLN A 285 -3.92 -0.57 3.60
CA GLN A 285 -4.86 -1.16 2.66
C GLN A 285 -6.23 -1.43 3.32
N TYR A 286 -6.26 -1.89 4.57
CA TYR A 286 -7.49 -2.03 5.35
C TYR A 286 -8.18 -0.68 5.57
N LEU A 287 -7.45 0.35 6.03
CA LEU A 287 -8.02 1.68 6.26
C LEU A 287 -8.53 2.31 4.96
N GLN A 288 -7.82 2.12 3.84
CA GLN A 288 -8.28 2.57 2.54
C GLN A 288 -9.58 1.90 2.13
N ARG A 289 -9.70 0.57 2.31
CA ARG A 289 -10.94 -0.17 2.00
C ARG A 289 -12.11 0.25 2.89
N ARG A 290 -11.85 0.50 4.18
CA ARG A 290 -12.89 0.84 5.16
C ARG A 290 -13.34 2.30 5.11
N GLU A 291 -12.39 3.23 4.98
CA GLU A 291 -12.63 4.67 5.15
C GLU A 291 -12.44 5.48 3.85
N GLY A 292 -11.99 4.84 2.77
CA GLY A 292 -11.72 5.48 1.48
C GLY A 292 -10.53 6.44 1.50
N LYS A 293 -9.79 6.56 2.62
CA LYS A 293 -8.65 7.46 2.79
C LYS A 293 -7.53 6.79 3.57
N VAL A 294 -6.31 6.88 3.05
CA VAL A 294 -5.10 6.51 3.79
C VAL A 294 -4.76 7.67 4.75
N PRO A 295 -4.51 7.42 6.05
CA PRO A 295 -4.12 8.46 6.99
C PRO A 295 -2.87 9.22 6.55
N ARG A 296 -2.81 10.52 6.85
CA ARG A 296 -1.61 11.33 6.57
C ARG A 296 -0.44 10.81 7.41
N VAL A 297 0.61 10.35 6.74
CA VAL A 297 1.70 9.59 7.36
C VAL A 297 2.75 10.47 8.06
N PHE A 298 2.87 11.74 7.67
CA PHE A 298 3.58 12.75 8.46
C PHE A 298 3.24 14.14 7.91
N ASN A 299 3.42 15.16 8.75
CA ASN A 299 3.54 16.55 8.32
C ASN A 299 4.95 16.99 8.67
N ALA A 300 5.74 17.37 7.67
CA ALA A 300 7.09 17.86 7.85
C ALA A 300 7.22 19.26 7.24
N TRP A 301 8.11 20.06 7.82
CA TRP A 301 8.51 21.35 7.29
C TRP A 301 9.93 21.21 6.72
N MET A 302 10.12 21.72 5.52
CA MET A 302 11.41 21.76 4.83
C MET A 302 11.76 23.22 4.55
N VAL A 303 13.03 23.58 4.75
CA VAL A 303 13.55 24.87 4.29
C VAL A 303 13.93 24.72 2.82
N ASP A 304 13.37 25.58 1.96
CA ASP A 304 13.58 25.58 0.50
C ASP A 304 14.95 26.16 0.07
N ARG A 305 15.76 26.56 1.05
CA ARG A 305 17.07 27.20 0.89
C ARG A 305 18.19 26.43 1.57
N ASP A 306 19.39 26.56 1.01
CA ASP A 306 20.60 26.07 1.64
C ASP A 306 20.90 26.89 2.91
N LEU A 307 21.11 26.19 4.03
CA LEU A 307 21.34 26.84 5.34
C LEU A 307 22.66 27.63 5.40
N ARG A 308 23.64 27.29 4.55
CA ARG A 308 24.96 27.95 4.48
C ARG A 308 24.99 29.06 3.43
N ASP A 309 24.25 28.93 2.34
CA ASP A 309 24.02 30.00 1.35
C ASP A 309 22.53 30.17 1.03
N PRO A 310 21.82 31.03 1.78
CA PRO A 310 20.37 31.24 1.61
C PRO A 310 19.93 31.70 0.22
N ARG A 311 20.86 32.20 -0.62
CA ARG A 311 20.55 32.57 -2.00
C ARG A 311 20.33 31.36 -2.90
N ARG A 312 20.86 30.20 -2.53
CA ARG A 312 20.69 28.95 -3.27
C ARG A 312 19.40 28.25 -2.87
N ARG A 313 18.53 27.99 -3.86
CA ARG A 313 17.35 27.12 -3.68
C ARG A 313 17.80 25.66 -3.66
N THR A 314 17.27 24.89 -2.71
CA THR A 314 17.54 23.45 -2.55
C THR A 314 16.42 22.58 -3.12
N VAL A 315 15.27 23.18 -3.42
CA VAL A 315 14.10 22.51 -3.99
C VAL A 315 13.58 23.27 -5.20
N ASP A 316 12.98 22.52 -6.12
CA ASP A 316 12.21 23.05 -7.24
C ASP A 316 10.74 22.74 -6.98
N VAL A 317 9.91 23.79 -6.94
CA VAL A 317 8.48 23.65 -6.65
C VAL A 317 7.73 23.59 -7.97
N ARG A 318 6.92 22.53 -8.13
CA ARG A 318 6.17 22.25 -9.34
C ARG A 318 4.72 21.96 -9.00
N VAL A 319 3.82 22.35 -9.89
CA VAL A 319 2.40 22.07 -9.82
C VAL A 319 2.11 20.93 -10.78
N LEU A 320 1.50 19.88 -10.25
CA LEU A 320 1.09 18.73 -11.04
C LEU A 320 -0.25 19.05 -11.70
N LEU A 321 -0.26 19.10 -13.04
CA LEU A 321 -1.46 19.35 -13.83
C LEU A 321 -1.77 18.15 -14.72
N THR A 322 -3.05 17.87 -14.90
CA THR A 322 -3.49 16.91 -15.92
C THR A 322 -3.39 17.51 -17.32
N ARG A 323 -3.40 16.66 -18.33
CA ARG A 323 -3.34 17.08 -19.74
C ARG A 323 -4.57 17.89 -20.15
N ASP A 324 -5.74 17.53 -19.63
CA ASP A 324 -6.96 18.30 -19.83
C ASP A 324 -6.86 19.68 -19.16
N GLN A 325 -6.40 19.73 -17.90
CA GLN A 325 -6.20 21.00 -17.17
C GLN A 325 -5.22 21.95 -17.88
N LEU A 326 -4.16 21.41 -18.51
CA LEU A 326 -3.23 22.23 -19.29
C LEU A 326 -3.88 22.75 -20.59
N SER A 327 -4.71 21.93 -21.23
CA SER A 327 -5.43 22.29 -22.46
C SER A 327 -6.44 23.39 -22.21
N ASP A 328 -7.20 23.27 -21.12
CA ASP A 328 -8.17 24.28 -20.67
C ASP A 328 -7.47 25.61 -20.39
N LEU A 329 -6.37 25.55 -19.63
CA LEU A 329 -5.58 26.73 -19.29
C LEU A 329 -5.06 27.44 -20.55
N GLN A 330 -4.55 26.67 -21.52
CA GLN A 330 -4.11 27.21 -22.79
C GLN A 330 -5.27 27.88 -23.56
N GLY A 331 -6.44 27.23 -23.61
CA GLY A 331 -7.63 27.76 -24.27
C GLY A 331 -8.09 29.08 -23.66
N ILE A 332 -8.04 29.21 -22.34
CA ILE A 332 -8.34 30.46 -21.62
C ILE A 332 -7.32 31.54 -21.98
N LEU A 333 -6.02 31.23 -21.92
CA LEU A 333 -4.97 32.22 -22.21
C LEU A 333 -5.03 32.73 -23.66
N LYS A 334 -5.36 31.86 -24.63
CA LYS A 334 -5.60 32.27 -26.02
C LYS A 334 -6.72 33.30 -26.12
N GLN A 335 -7.84 33.05 -25.46
CA GLN A 335 -8.96 33.99 -25.44
C GLN A 335 -8.61 35.32 -24.75
N VAL A 336 -7.84 35.27 -23.65
CA VAL A 336 -7.35 36.48 -22.97
C VAL A 336 -6.41 37.28 -23.87
N LEU A 337 -5.47 36.60 -24.56
CA LEU A 337 -4.54 37.22 -25.50
C LEU A 337 -5.27 37.95 -26.63
N GLU A 338 -6.23 37.28 -27.28
CA GLU A 338 -7.04 37.88 -28.36
C GLU A 338 -7.75 39.17 -27.91
N ARG A 339 -8.37 39.17 -26.72
CA ARG A 339 -9.01 40.37 -26.15
C ARG A 339 -8.03 41.45 -25.77
N ALA A 340 -6.86 41.07 -25.26
CA ALA A 340 -5.85 42.04 -24.86
C ALA A 340 -5.18 42.70 -26.08
N GLU A 341 -5.04 41.99 -27.19
CA GLU A 341 -4.60 42.54 -28.48
C GLU A 341 -5.63 43.50 -29.09
N GLU A 342 -6.92 43.17 -29.03
CA GLU A 342 -8.02 44.08 -29.40
C GLU A 342 -8.01 45.35 -28.50
N GLY A 343 -7.78 45.15 -27.21
CA GLY A 343 -7.69 46.18 -26.17
C GLY A 343 -6.50 47.14 -26.29
N LEU A 344 -5.41 46.77 -26.98
CA LEU A 344 -4.29 47.70 -27.26
C LEU A 344 -4.74 48.93 -28.06
N LEU A 345 -5.77 48.77 -28.91
CA LEU A 345 -6.33 49.86 -29.72
C LEU A 345 -7.36 50.70 -28.94
N SER A 346 -7.91 50.17 -27.84
CA SER A 346 -8.90 50.85 -26.99
C SER A 346 -8.84 50.32 -25.55
N PRO A 347 -7.86 50.77 -24.74
CA PRO A 347 -7.61 50.25 -23.39
C PRO A 347 -8.79 50.40 -22.40
N GLN A 348 -9.76 51.26 -22.72
CA GLN A 348 -10.96 51.49 -21.90
C GLN A 348 -11.99 50.36 -22.04
N ASN A 349 -11.99 49.61 -23.15
CA ASN A 349 -13.01 48.57 -23.43
C ASN A 349 -12.57 47.15 -23.01
N PHE A 350 -11.28 46.95 -22.75
CA PHE A 350 -10.70 45.64 -22.45
C PHE A 350 -11.38 44.91 -21.28
N LEU A 351 -11.73 45.63 -20.21
CA LEU A 351 -12.38 45.02 -19.04
C LEU A 351 -13.80 44.54 -19.35
N ASP A 352 -14.55 45.26 -20.16
CA ASP A 352 -15.91 44.87 -20.52
C ASP A 352 -15.89 43.64 -21.44
N GLU A 353 -14.87 43.51 -22.28
CA GLU A 353 -14.61 42.33 -23.09
C GLU A 353 -14.17 41.12 -22.23
N LEU A 354 -13.27 41.32 -21.25
CA LEU A 354 -12.89 40.27 -20.28
C LEU A 354 -14.07 39.83 -19.40
N LYS A 355 -14.90 40.76 -18.93
CA LYS A 355 -16.12 40.45 -18.17
C LYS A 355 -17.13 39.68 -19.02
N SER A 356 -17.25 40.02 -20.31
CA SER A 356 -18.08 39.29 -21.26
C SER A 356 -17.55 37.86 -21.50
N LEU A 357 -16.23 37.72 -21.61
CA LEU A 357 -15.56 36.42 -21.70
C LEU A 357 -15.82 35.59 -20.43
N ALA A 358 -15.60 36.16 -19.25
CA ALA A 358 -15.87 35.51 -17.96
C ALA A 358 -17.33 35.07 -17.82
N ALA A 359 -18.29 35.93 -18.21
CA ALA A 359 -19.71 35.59 -18.22
C ALA A 359 -20.07 34.49 -19.22
N THR A 360 -19.30 34.33 -20.30
CA THR A 360 -19.48 33.28 -21.31
C THR A 360 -18.90 31.96 -20.83
N VAL A 361 -17.69 31.97 -20.26
CA VAL A 361 -17.01 30.81 -19.66
C VAL A 361 -17.82 30.27 -18.47
N SER A 362 -18.33 31.17 -17.61
CA SER A 362 -19.21 30.82 -16.47
C SER A 362 -20.55 30.18 -16.87
N ARG A 363 -20.95 30.29 -18.15
CA ARG A 363 -22.17 29.64 -18.66
C ARG A 363 -21.92 28.26 -19.28
N ASN A 364 -20.66 27.83 -19.40
CA ASN A 364 -20.32 26.51 -19.91
C ASN A 364 -19.93 25.57 -18.74
N PRO A 365 -20.85 24.71 -18.26
CA PRO A 365 -20.60 23.85 -17.11
C PRO A 365 -19.52 22.78 -17.33
N GLU A 366 -19.18 22.45 -18.59
CA GLU A 366 -18.07 21.53 -18.91
C GLU A 366 -16.70 22.22 -18.82
N ALA A 367 -16.63 23.55 -18.98
CA ALA A 367 -15.39 24.34 -18.83
C ALA A 367 -15.15 24.80 -17.38
N LEU A 368 -16.15 24.59 -16.50
CA LEU A 368 -16.11 24.89 -15.07
C LEU A 368 -15.72 23.63 -14.30
N GLY A 369 -14.47 23.19 -14.45
CA GLY A 369 -13.89 22.32 -13.43
C GLY A 369 -14.13 22.97 -12.06
N THR A 370 -14.80 22.23 -11.16
CA THR A 370 -15.39 22.68 -9.88
C THR A 370 -14.87 24.05 -9.41
N THR A 371 -15.59 25.14 -9.71
CA THR A 371 -15.21 26.48 -9.25
C THR A 371 -15.88 26.86 -7.93
N THR A 372 -15.10 27.32 -6.95
CA THR A 372 -15.61 27.85 -5.69
C THR A 372 -15.93 29.32 -5.86
N ALA A 373 -17.02 29.60 -6.56
CA ALA A 373 -17.63 30.92 -6.74
C ALA A 373 -18.08 31.56 -5.40
N THR A 374 -17.12 31.93 -4.55
CA THR A 374 -17.33 32.69 -3.31
C THR A 374 -16.73 34.09 -3.35
N THR A 375 -15.97 34.43 -4.40
CA THR A 375 -15.36 35.75 -4.65
C THR A 375 -15.80 36.40 -5.96
N ALA A 376 -16.72 35.77 -6.70
CA ALA A 376 -17.30 36.36 -7.92
C ALA A 376 -18.10 37.61 -7.57
N GLY A 377 -17.50 38.80 -7.71
CA GLY A 377 -18.21 40.07 -7.63
C GLY A 377 -17.44 41.30 -7.17
N GLU A 378 -16.25 41.16 -6.57
CA GLU A 378 -15.56 42.32 -5.94
C GLU A 378 -14.14 42.61 -6.46
N GLY A 379 -13.53 41.71 -7.24
CA GLY A 379 -12.15 41.85 -7.71
C GLY A 379 -11.99 42.34 -9.16
N SER A 380 -10.79 42.81 -9.50
CA SER A 380 -10.43 43.38 -10.81
C SER A 380 -9.43 42.54 -11.61
N SER A 381 -9.11 41.32 -11.15
CA SER A 381 -8.16 40.40 -11.77
C SER A 381 -8.80 39.21 -12.49
N LEU A 382 -8.04 38.53 -13.36
CA LEU A 382 -8.52 37.35 -14.10
C LEU A 382 -8.93 36.18 -13.19
N ALA A 383 -8.26 36.01 -12.06
CA ALA A 383 -8.61 35.03 -11.04
C ALA A 383 -9.97 35.38 -10.40
N ASP A 384 -10.17 36.65 -10.01
CA ASP A 384 -11.43 37.10 -9.40
C ASP A 384 -12.63 37.03 -10.37
N MET A 385 -12.37 37.02 -11.68
CA MET A 385 -13.37 36.86 -12.74
C MET A 385 -13.76 35.39 -12.97
N GLY A 386 -13.14 34.43 -12.27
CA GLY A 386 -13.42 33.00 -12.44
C GLY A 386 -12.99 32.44 -13.80
N LEU A 387 -12.04 33.09 -14.46
CA LEU A 387 -11.47 32.64 -15.73
C LEU A 387 -10.39 31.58 -15.52
N ILE A 388 -9.83 31.47 -14.32
CA ILE A 388 -8.80 30.49 -13.95
C ILE A 388 -9.45 29.43 -13.06
N GLY A 389 -9.13 28.15 -13.28
CA GLY A 389 -9.69 27.05 -12.50
C GLY A 389 -9.19 27.00 -11.05
N ASP A 390 -10.02 26.42 -10.16
CA ASP A 390 -9.77 26.31 -8.71
C ASP A 390 -8.42 25.68 -8.34
N TYR A 391 -7.93 24.77 -9.19
CA TYR A 391 -6.66 24.08 -9.00
C TYR A 391 -5.44 25.02 -9.08
N ILE A 392 -5.61 26.20 -9.69
CA ILE A 392 -4.59 27.26 -9.71
C ILE A 392 -4.91 28.36 -8.70
N GLU A 393 -6.19 28.75 -8.53
CA GLU A 393 -6.58 29.83 -7.60
C GLU A 393 -6.21 29.51 -6.14
N GLY A 394 -6.31 28.25 -5.73
CA GLY A 394 -5.96 27.79 -4.39
C GLY A 394 -4.46 27.75 -4.09
N LEU A 395 -3.59 28.08 -5.05
CA LEU A 395 -2.15 28.04 -4.85
C LEU A 395 -1.67 29.25 -4.00
N PRO A 396 -0.73 29.05 -3.06
CA PRO A 396 -0.14 30.13 -2.29
C PRO A 396 0.80 31.03 -3.13
N TYR A 397 1.08 30.64 -4.38
CA TYR A 397 1.89 31.38 -5.33
C TYR A 397 1.01 31.86 -6.47
N ARG A 398 1.01 33.17 -6.73
CA ARG A 398 0.29 33.78 -7.85
C ARG A 398 1.26 34.21 -8.93
N GLY A 399 0.98 33.84 -10.18
CA GLY A 399 1.74 34.29 -11.35
C GLY A 399 1.29 35.66 -11.82
N GLU A 400 2.04 36.24 -12.75
CA GLU A 400 1.87 37.63 -13.22
C GLU A 400 0.49 37.85 -13.90
N VAL A 401 -0.03 36.85 -14.61
CA VAL A 401 -1.33 36.95 -15.29
C VAL A 401 -2.47 36.88 -14.27
N MET A 402 -2.32 36.12 -13.19
CA MET A 402 -3.32 36.06 -12.12
C MET A 402 -3.45 37.36 -11.32
N GLU A 403 -2.37 38.14 -11.21
CA GLU A 403 -2.37 39.41 -10.47
C GLU A 403 -2.72 40.63 -11.33
N LEU A 404 -2.92 40.47 -12.65
CA LEU A 404 -3.20 41.59 -13.54
C LEU A 404 -4.51 42.29 -13.15
N SER A 405 -4.42 43.55 -12.71
CA SER A 405 -5.58 44.42 -12.47
C SER A 405 -5.80 45.43 -13.61
N LEU A 406 -7.03 45.96 -13.73
CA LEU A 406 -7.34 47.04 -14.68
C LEU A 406 -6.49 48.29 -14.43
N GLU A 407 -6.28 48.65 -13.17
CA GLU A 407 -5.50 49.82 -12.78
C GLU A 407 -4.04 49.65 -13.23
N ASP A 408 -3.48 48.46 -13.06
CA ASP A 408 -2.15 48.14 -13.57
C ASP A 408 -2.10 48.27 -15.09
N TRP A 409 -2.99 47.57 -15.80
CA TRP A 409 -3.02 47.59 -17.27
C TRP A 409 -3.13 49.01 -17.86
N GLN A 410 -4.02 49.85 -17.32
CA GLN A 410 -4.22 51.22 -17.80
C GLN A 410 -3.04 52.14 -17.49
N ASN A 411 -2.39 51.94 -16.34
CA ASN A 411 -1.26 52.75 -15.93
C ASN A 411 0.07 52.28 -16.53
N TRP A 412 0.11 51.09 -17.12
CA TRP A 412 1.31 50.56 -17.76
C TRP A 412 1.67 51.32 -19.03
N PRO A 413 2.96 51.65 -19.23
CA PRO A 413 3.45 52.12 -20.52
C PRO A 413 3.18 51.06 -21.61
N ALA A 414 2.91 51.49 -22.84
CA ALA A 414 2.67 50.60 -23.98
C ALA A 414 3.75 49.51 -24.15
N ARG A 415 5.01 49.83 -23.83
CA ARG A 415 6.11 48.86 -23.85
C ARG A 415 5.87 47.68 -22.89
N ARG A 416 5.39 47.94 -21.67
CA ARG A 416 5.11 46.91 -20.66
C ARG A 416 3.89 46.07 -21.04
N GLN A 417 2.86 46.70 -21.64
CA GLN A 417 1.71 45.98 -22.20
C GLN A 417 2.15 44.99 -23.31
N ILE A 418 3.03 45.42 -24.23
CA ILE A 418 3.58 44.54 -25.27
C ILE A 418 4.44 43.41 -24.69
N GLU A 419 5.27 43.70 -23.68
CA GLU A 419 6.08 42.68 -23.00
C GLU A 419 5.19 41.62 -22.31
N PHE A 420 4.09 42.04 -21.69
CA PHE A 420 3.10 41.13 -21.11
C PHE A 420 2.40 40.24 -22.16
N LEU A 421 1.94 40.81 -23.27
CA LEU A 421 1.31 40.04 -24.36
C LEU A 421 2.25 39.00 -24.95
N ARG A 422 3.53 39.36 -25.14
CA ARG A 422 4.55 38.41 -25.58
C ARG A 422 4.73 37.28 -24.57
N GLY A 423 4.73 37.59 -23.27
CA GLY A 423 4.79 36.58 -22.21
C GLY A 423 3.61 35.61 -22.25
N LEU A 424 2.39 36.10 -22.54
CA LEU A 424 1.21 35.26 -22.75
C LEU A 424 1.38 34.34 -23.97
N GLU A 425 1.80 34.89 -25.10
CA GLU A 425 2.05 34.14 -26.34
C GLU A 425 3.11 33.04 -26.14
N GLU A 426 4.20 33.36 -25.42
CA GLU A 426 5.25 32.41 -25.05
C GLU A 426 4.69 31.26 -24.19
N LYS A 427 3.88 31.55 -23.16
CA LYS A 427 3.25 30.53 -22.32
C LYS A 427 2.27 29.65 -23.10
N ILE A 428 1.44 30.24 -23.97
CA ILE A 428 0.50 29.50 -24.83
C ILE A 428 1.25 28.53 -25.74
N THR A 429 2.34 29.01 -26.36
CA THR A 429 3.19 28.21 -27.24
C THR A 429 3.87 27.08 -26.45
N TYR A 430 4.35 27.38 -25.25
CA TYR A 430 4.95 26.39 -24.36
C TYR A 430 3.94 25.30 -23.95
N TYR A 431 2.71 25.66 -23.58
CA TYR A 431 1.66 24.69 -23.24
C TYR A 431 1.27 23.85 -24.45
N GLN A 432 1.27 24.41 -25.67
CA GLN A 432 1.06 23.63 -26.90
C GLN A 432 2.14 22.57 -27.05
N ALA A 433 3.41 22.97 -26.93
CA ALA A 433 4.54 22.07 -27.09
C ALA A 433 4.55 20.94 -26.05
N LEU A 434 4.12 21.22 -24.81
CA LEU A 434 3.93 20.19 -23.78
C LEU A 434 2.76 19.26 -24.11
N HIS A 435 1.61 19.80 -24.52
CA HIS A 435 0.43 19.02 -24.85
C HIS A 435 0.67 18.05 -26.03
N ASP A 436 1.42 18.49 -27.03
CA ASP A 436 1.70 17.72 -28.24
C ASP A 436 2.77 16.63 -28.02
N ASN A 437 3.59 16.75 -26.97
CA ASN A 437 4.62 15.78 -26.64
C ASN A 437 4.13 14.76 -25.60
N THR A 438 3.53 13.67 -26.08
CA THR A 438 2.94 12.62 -25.23
C THR A 438 3.96 11.92 -24.32
N ASP A 439 5.24 11.88 -24.69
CA ASP A 439 6.29 11.18 -23.93
C ASP A 439 6.64 11.86 -22.59
N LEU A 440 6.21 13.11 -22.40
CA LEU A 440 6.43 13.86 -21.16
C LEU A 440 5.39 13.54 -20.09
N TRP A 441 4.25 12.95 -20.47
CA TRP A 441 3.11 12.74 -19.60
C TRP A 441 3.20 11.39 -18.90
N ILE A 442 2.83 11.36 -17.62
CA ILE A 442 2.87 10.16 -16.79
C ILE A 442 1.45 9.68 -16.54
N SER A 443 1.12 8.45 -16.96
CA SER A 443 -0.13 7.80 -16.56
C SER A 443 0.03 7.18 -15.17
N LEU A 444 -0.85 7.55 -14.24
CA LEU A 444 -0.78 7.07 -12.84
C LEU A 444 -1.24 5.61 -12.69
N ASP A 445 -2.03 5.11 -13.63
CA ASP A 445 -2.57 3.75 -13.67
C ASP A 445 -1.73 2.78 -14.54
N GLY A 446 -0.65 3.28 -15.16
CA GLY A 446 0.19 2.51 -16.10
C GLY A 446 -0.44 2.27 -17.48
N GLY A 447 -1.58 2.92 -17.77
CA GLY A 447 -2.24 2.91 -19.07
C GLY A 447 -1.59 3.82 -20.12
N PRO A 448 -2.20 3.94 -21.32
CA PRO A 448 -1.77 4.88 -22.34
C PRO A 448 -2.01 6.33 -21.89
N VAL A 449 -1.21 7.27 -22.40
CA VAL A 449 -1.37 8.70 -22.11
C VAL A 449 -2.71 9.23 -22.62
N ASP A 450 -3.47 9.84 -21.71
CA ASP A 450 -4.81 10.38 -21.92
C ASP A 450 -4.98 11.77 -21.25
N GLY A 451 -6.22 12.19 -21.02
CA GLY A 451 -6.55 13.49 -20.41
C GLY A 451 -6.18 13.60 -18.92
N ASP A 452 -6.21 12.48 -18.20
CA ASP A 452 -5.92 12.38 -16.77
C ASP A 452 -4.41 12.22 -16.48
N SER A 453 -3.63 11.94 -17.51
CA SER A 453 -2.17 11.87 -17.41
C SER A 453 -1.58 13.21 -16.94
N VAL A 454 -0.53 13.13 -16.13
CA VAL A 454 -0.02 14.28 -15.37
C VAL A 454 1.37 14.76 -15.81
N PHE A 455 1.62 16.06 -15.68
CA PHE A 455 2.93 16.69 -15.90
C PHE A 455 3.28 17.67 -14.76
N PRO A 456 4.52 17.63 -14.21
CA PRO A 456 4.96 18.56 -13.17
C PRO A 456 5.45 19.88 -13.77
N LEU A 457 4.54 20.84 -13.89
CA LEU A 457 4.78 22.19 -14.42
C LEU A 457 5.54 23.06 -13.40
N ALA A 458 6.56 23.78 -13.83
CA ALA A 458 7.30 24.70 -12.95
C ALA A 458 6.46 25.95 -12.62
N LEU A 459 6.62 26.50 -11.40
CA LEU A 459 5.82 27.65 -10.93
C LEU A 459 5.97 28.90 -11.80
N ASP A 460 7.16 29.15 -12.34
CA ASP A 460 7.43 30.28 -13.23
C ASP A 460 6.74 30.14 -14.59
N MET A 461 6.39 28.92 -14.97
CA MET A 461 5.63 28.61 -16.17
C MET A 461 4.11 28.63 -15.93
N LEU A 462 3.63 28.95 -14.72
CA LEU A 462 2.20 29.24 -14.48
C LEU A 462 1.82 30.62 -15.04
N PRO A 463 0.53 30.86 -15.34
CA PRO A 463 0.05 32.14 -15.85
C PRO A 463 0.33 33.30 -14.89
#